data_AF-A0A6B3EVR8-F1
#
_entry.id   AF-A0A6B3EVR8-F1
#
_cell.length_a   1.000
_cell.length_b   1.000
_cell.length_c   1.000
_cell.angle_alpha   90.00
_cell.angle_beta   90.00
_cell.angle_gamma   90.00
#
_symmetry.space_group_name_H-M   'P 1'
#
loop_
_entity.id
_entity.type
_entity.pdbx_description
1 polymer ?
#
loop_
_entity_poly.entity_id
_entity_poly.type
_entity_poly.pdbx_seq_one_letter_code
_entity_poly.pdbx_strand_id
1 'polypeptide(L)'
;EGPAGYALSDLTCVVDGESAQGDPAGIVVPSGHRGTCTYTNTYRPATLTLVKEVVNEHGGAADPRDWLLSATGPTAGLSGRNGDPEITGAEAAPGTYRLRESGGPEHYRSSGWDCRDGAGDEVPVREGSVRLTRDADVRCVITNHDLPPKPTPT
;
A
#
# COMPACT_ATOMS: atom_id res chain seq x y z
N GLU A 1 -7.04 -1.62 20.15
CA GLU A 1 -6.71 -1.74 18.71
C GLU A 1 -7.11 -3.13 18.23
N GLY A 2 -7.92 -3.22 17.16
CA GLY A 2 -8.31 -4.49 16.54
C GLY A 2 -7.23 -5.02 15.57
N PRO A 3 -7.51 -6.11 14.84
CA PRO A 3 -6.61 -6.60 13.79
C PRO A 3 -6.27 -5.51 12.76
N ALA A 4 -5.09 -5.61 12.14
CA ALA A 4 -4.66 -4.66 11.11
C ALA A 4 -5.69 -4.55 9.98
N GLY A 5 -5.96 -3.31 9.55
CA GLY A 5 -6.98 -3.02 8.53
C GLY A 5 -8.41 -2.90 9.06
N TYR A 6 -8.72 -3.29 10.29
CA TYR A 6 -10.06 -3.10 10.85
C TYR A 6 -10.18 -1.75 11.60
N ALA A 7 -11.34 -1.13 11.51
CA ALA A 7 -11.71 0.06 12.26
C ALA A 7 -13.09 -0.14 12.89
N LEU A 8 -13.28 0.29 14.15
CA LEU A 8 -14.63 0.39 14.72
C LEU A 8 -15.43 1.37 13.86
N SER A 9 -16.51 0.88 13.27
CA SER A 9 -17.37 1.65 12.37
C SER A 9 -18.73 1.94 12.98
N ASP A 10 -19.17 1.09 13.91
CA ASP A 10 -20.46 1.24 14.56
C ASP A 10 -20.49 0.60 15.96
N LEU A 11 -21.30 1.20 16.84
CA LEU A 11 -21.62 0.69 18.17
C LEU A 11 -23.11 0.87 18.40
N THR A 12 -23.80 -0.25 18.59
CA THR A 12 -25.21 -0.26 19.00
C THR A 12 -25.32 -0.88 20.37
N CYS A 13 -26.09 -0.25 21.25
CA CYS A 13 -26.34 -0.74 22.59
C CYS A 13 -27.84 -0.82 22.83
N VAL A 14 -28.27 -1.89 23.48
CA VAL A 14 -29.66 -2.10 23.90
C VAL A 14 -29.73 -2.45 25.37
N VAL A 15 -30.74 -1.94 26.06
CA VAL A 15 -31.11 -2.33 27.43
C VAL A 15 -32.53 -2.86 27.37
N ASP A 16 -32.71 -4.14 27.73
CA ASP A 16 -34.01 -4.83 27.68
C ASP A 16 -34.78 -4.69 26.36
N GLY A 17 -34.05 -4.58 25.25
CA GLY A 17 -34.59 -4.48 23.89
C GLY A 17 -34.79 -3.05 23.38
N GLU A 18 -34.60 -2.04 24.21
CA GLU A 18 -34.65 -0.63 23.81
C GLU A 18 -33.26 -0.08 23.50
N SER A 19 -33.17 0.82 22.52
CA SER A 19 -31.91 1.48 22.18
C SER A 19 -31.42 2.31 23.37
N ALA A 20 -30.17 2.08 23.74
CA ALA A 20 -29.49 2.82 24.80
C ALA A 20 -28.27 3.55 24.22
N GLN A 21 -27.97 4.73 24.75
CA GLN A 21 -26.71 5.39 24.44
C GLN A 21 -25.57 4.64 25.12
N GLY A 22 -24.61 4.20 24.31
CA GLY A 22 -23.34 3.67 24.77
C GLY A 22 -22.21 4.35 24.02
N ASP A 23 -21.02 4.30 24.60
CA ASP A 23 -19.78 4.66 23.95
C ASP A 23 -18.80 3.48 24.05
N PRO A 24 -17.67 3.49 23.32
CA PRO A 24 -16.73 2.38 23.36
C PRO A 24 -16.10 2.10 24.75
N ALA A 25 -16.24 3.01 25.71
CA ALA A 25 -15.77 2.87 27.08
C ALA A 25 -16.87 2.36 28.04
N GLY A 26 -18.15 2.43 27.68
CA GLY A 26 -19.21 1.85 28.50
C GLY A 26 -20.66 2.12 28.07
N ILE A 27 -21.56 1.43 28.77
CA ILE A 27 -23.02 1.58 28.70
C ILE A 27 -23.55 1.67 30.14
N VAL A 28 -24.59 2.48 30.36
CA VAL A 28 -25.33 2.50 31.63
C VAL A 28 -26.42 1.43 31.60
N VAL A 29 -26.35 0.47 32.53
CA VAL A 29 -27.38 -0.57 32.72
C VAL A 29 -27.97 -0.42 34.11
N PRO A 30 -29.27 -0.08 34.25
CA PRO A 30 -29.92 -0.01 35.55
C PRO A 30 -29.91 -1.35 36.28
N SER A 31 -30.03 -1.31 37.61
CA SER A 31 -30.07 -2.52 38.43
C SER A 31 -31.22 -3.44 38.00
N GLY A 32 -30.95 -4.73 37.87
CA GLY A 32 -31.92 -5.73 37.43
C GLY A 32 -32.19 -5.79 35.92
N HIS A 33 -31.57 -4.93 35.11
CA HIS A 33 -31.74 -4.89 33.65
C HIS A 33 -30.58 -5.60 32.94
N ARG A 34 -30.76 -5.98 31.67
CA ARG A 34 -29.71 -6.55 30.83
C ARG A 34 -29.33 -5.59 29.71
N GLY A 35 -28.06 -5.20 29.70
CA GLY A 35 -27.45 -4.49 28.58
C GLY A 35 -26.80 -5.45 27.58
N THR A 36 -26.87 -5.14 26.29
CA THR A 36 -26.08 -5.78 25.24
C THR A 36 -25.57 -4.70 24.30
N CYS A 37 -24.26 -4.68 24.05
CA CYS A 37 -23.67 -3.83 23.04
C CYS A 37 -23.06 -4.68 21.92
N THR A 38 -23.27 -4.26 20.68
CA THR A 38 -22.71 -4.86 19.48
C THR A 38 -21.74 -3.87 18.85
N TYR A 39 -20.50 -4.32 18.66
CA TYR A 39 -19.43 -3.55 18.05
C TYR A 39 -19.20 -4.05 16.62
N THR A 40 -19.33 -3.16 15.64
CA THR A 40 -19.05 -3.49 14.24
C THR A 40 -17.67 -2.96 13.87
N ASN A 41 -16.78 -3.84 13.43
CA ASN A 41 -15.49 -3.45 12.90
C ASN A 41 -15.50 -3.68 11.39
N THR A 42 -15.26 -2.63 10.61
CA THR A 42 -15.20 -2.70 9.15
C THR A 42 -13.73 -2.80 8.70
N TYR A 43 -13.46 -3.71 7.77
CA TYR A 43 -12.17 -3.80 7.10
C TYR A 43 -12.01 -2.65 6.10
N ARG A 44 -10.87 -1.97 6.16
CA ARG A 44 -10.53 -0.75 5.42
C ARG A 44 -9.15 -0.97 4.78
N PRO A 45 -9.10 -1.66 3.62
CA PRO A 45 -7.83 -1.92 2.95
C PRO A 45 -7.21 -0.64 2.41
N ALA A 46 -5.94 -0.75 2.02
CA ALA A 46 -5.27 0.20 1.15
C ALA A 46 -5.29 -0.33 -0.30
N THR A 47 -4.85 0.51 -1.23
CA THR A 47 -4.58 0.15 -2.62
C THR A 47 -3.12 0.50 -2.94
N LEU A 48 -2.43 -0.40 -3.65
CA LEU A 48 -1.06 -0.21 -4.08
C LEU A 48 -0.93 -0.37 -5.59
N THR A 49 -0.27 0.59 -6.23
CA THR A 49 0.14 0.54 -7.63
C THR A 49 1.66 0.66 -7.72
N LEU A 50 2.33 -0.26 -8.42
CA LEU A 50 3.75 -0.17 -8.74
C LEU A 50 3.91 0.11 -10.24
N VAL A 51 4.71 1.12 -10.58
CA VAL A 51 4.94 1.51 -11.97
C VAL A 51 6.43 1.54 -12.25
N LYS A 52 6.78 0.98 -13.41
CA LYS A 52 8.11 1.07 -13.98
C LYS A 52 8.16 2.22 -14.98
N GLU A 53 9.16 3.07 -14.84
CA GLU A 53 9.54 4.04 -15.86
C GLU A 53 10.97 3.78 -16.32
N VAL A 54 11.22 4.09 -17.60
CA VAL A 54 12.50 3.90 -18.26
C VAL A 54 12.82 5.14 -19.06
N VAL A 55 14.03 5.66 -18.86
CA VAL A 55 14.59 6.78 -19.60
C VAL A 55 15.78 6.26 -20.40
N ASN A 56 15.69 6.40 -21.72
CA ASN A 56 16.67 5.93 -22.69
C ASN A 56 17.38 7.12 -23.34
N GLU A 57 18.17 7.87 -22.57
CA GLU A 57 18.78 9.13 -22.99
C GLU A 57 20.19 8.96 -23.60
N HIS A 58 20.77 7.77 -23.47
CA HIS A 58 22.08 7.39 -24.02
C HIS A 58 22.01 6.33 -25.13
N GLY A 59 20.84 6.19 -25.77
CA GLY A 59 20.62 5.29 -26.89
C GLY A 59 20.19 3.87 -26.50
N GLY A 60 19.83 3.64 -25.24
CA GLY A 60 19.17 2.43 -24.79
C GLY A 60 17.80 2.22 -25.45
N ALA A 61 17.25 1.01 -25.33
CA ALA A 61 15.98 0.63 -25.93
C ALA A 61 15.11 -0.25 -25.00
N ALA A 62 15.41 -0.25 -23.71
CA ALA A 62 14.69 -1.08 -22.75
C ALA A 62 13.22 -0.64 -22.62
N ASP A 63 12.35 -1.62 -22.42
CA ASP A 63 10.93 -1.44 -22.20
C ASP A 63 10.61 -1.54 -20.70
N PRO A 64 9.67 -0.74 -20.14
CA PRO A 64 9.27 -0.86 -18.74
C PRO A 64 8.87 -2.28 -18.31
N ARG A 65 8.35 -3.10 -19.22
CA ARG A 65 7.99 -4.49 -18.93
C ARG A 65 9.20 -5.41 -18.82
N ASP A 66 10.43 -4.99 -19.15
CA ASP A 66 11.63 -5.82 -19.00
C ASP A 66 11.95 -6.11 -17.53
N TRP A 67 11.50 -5.25 -16.61
CA TRP A 67 11.65 -5.40 -15.17
C TRP A 67 10.44 -6.08 -14.52
N LEU A 68 10.71 -6.88 -13.49
CA LEU A 68 9.72 -7.40 -12.56
C LEU A 68 9.73 -6.56 -11.29
N LEU A 69 8.56 -6.02 -10.92
CA LEU A 69 8.34 -5.27 -9.69
C LEU A 69 7.64 -6.14 -8.66
N SER A 70 7.96 -5.94 -7.38
CA SER A 70 7.24 -6.59 -6.29
C SER A 70 7.19 -5.77 -5.01
N ALA A 71 6.18 -6.03 -4.20
CA ALA A 71 5.98 -5.51 -2.86
C ALA A 71 5.78 -6.68 -1.89
N THR A 72 6.73 -6.91 -0.99
CA THR A 72 6.61 -7.97 0.02
C THR A 72 6.13 -7.38 1.33
N GLY A 73 5.01 -7.85 1.86
CA GLY A 73 4.41 -7.34 3.08
C GLY A 73 3.24 -8.20 3.56
N PRO A 74 2.30 -7.60 4.32
CA PRO A 74 1.12 -8.31 4.84
C PRO A 74 0.26 -8.98 3.77
N THR A 75 0.10 -8.35 2.61
CA THR A 75 -0.53 -8.98 1.43
C THR A 75 0.52 -9.68 0.59
N ALA A 76 0.31 -10.96 0.32
CA ALA A 76 1.16 -11.76 -0.56
C ALA A 76 0.77 -11.56 -2.04
N GLY A 77 1.68 -11.91 -2.95
CA GLY A 77 1.39 -11.96 -4.38
C GLY A 77 1.41 -10.64 -5.14
N LEU A 78 1.81 -9.54 -4.50
CA LEU A 78 2.00 -8.24 -5.17
C LEU A 78 3.31 -8.26 -5.98
N SER A 79 3.27 -8.88 -7.15
CA SER A 79 4.42 -8.99 -8.06
C SER A 79 3.95 -9.07 -9.50
N GLY A 80 4.57 -8.30 -10.39
CA GLY A 80 4.18 -8.24 -11.80
C GLY A 80 5.11 -7.36 -12.63
N ARG A 81 4.92 -7.38 -13.95
CA ARG A 81 5.53 -6.44 -14.89
C ARG A 81 4.64 -5.21 -15.02
N ASN A 82 5.21 -4.12 -15.54
CA ASN A 82 4.51 -2.85 -15.63
C ASN A 82 3.12 -2.97 -16.29
N GLY A 83 2.07 -2.55 -15.56
CA GLY A 83 0.67 -2.62 -16.00
C GLY A 83 -0.04 -3.95 -15.75
N ASP A 84 0.63 -4.95 -15.19
CA ASP A 84 -0.03 -6.19 -14.77
C ASP A 84 -0.99 -5.92 -13.59
N PRO A 85 -2.16 -6.59 -13.53
CA PRO A 85 -3.20 -6.30 -12.55
C PRO A 85 -2.79 -6.59 -11.10
N GLU A 86 -1.84 -7.50 -10.88
CA GLU A 86 -1.31 -7.86 -9.56
C GLU A 86 -0.58 -6.70 -8.86
N ILE A 87 -0.18 -5.68 -9.62
CA ILE A 87 0.52 -4.49 -9.12
C ILE A 87 -0.13 -3.18 -9.57
N THR A 88 -1.35 -3.21 -10.12
CA THR A 88 -2.05 -2.03 -10.63
C THR A 88 -3.39 -1.89 -9.92
N GLY A 89 -3.48 -0.95 -8.97
CA GLY A 89 -4.66 -0.80 -8.13
C GLY A 89 -4.93 -2.02 -7.25
N ALA A 90 -3.89 -2.75 -6.85
CA ALA A 90 -4.03 -3.98 -6.10
C ALA A 90 -4.43 -3.70 -4.64
N GLU A 91 -5.42 -4.43 -4.14
CA GLU A 91 -5.81 -4.33 -2.73
C GLU A 91 -4.67 -4.81 -1.82
N ALA A 92 -4.35 -4.02 -0.80
CA ALA A 92 -3.28 -4.29 0.15
C ALA A 92 -3.77 -4.07 1.58
N ALA A 93 -3.47 -5.00 2.49
CA ALA A 93 -3.72 -4.80 3.90
C ALA A 93 -2.81 -3.67 4.43
N PRO A 94 -3.29 -2.77 5.31
CA PRO A 94 -2.45 -1.73 5.87
C PRO A 94 -1.23 -2.31 6.59
N GLY A 95 -0.06 -1.69 6.36
CA GLY A 95 1.21 -2.17 6.90
C GLY A 95 2.40 -1.73 6.05
N THR A 96 3.58 -2.27 6.37
CA THR A 96 4.83 -1.94 5.68
C THR A 96 5.11 -2.95 4.57
N TYR A 97 5.41 -2.46 3.38
CA TYR A 97 5.76 -3.25 2.21
C TYR A 97 7.17 -2.91 1.76
N ARG A 98 8.01 -3.93 1.60
CA ARG A 98 9.34 -3.80 1.00
C ARG A 98 9.22 -3.88 -0.50
N LEU A 99 9.59 -2.80 -1.18
CA LEU A 99 9.55 -2.67 -2.63
C LEU A 99 10.83 -3.23 -3.24
N ARG A 100 10.70 -3.92 -4.38
CA ARG A 100 11.84 -4.48 -5.10
C ARG A 100 11.63 -4.40 -6.59
N GLU A 101 12.73 -4.20 -7.29
CA GLU A 101 12.86 -4.38 -8.73
C GLU A 101 13.88 -5.47 -9.00
N SER A 102 13.66 -6.25 -10.05
CA SER A 102 14.60 -7.26 -10.53
C SER A 102 14.46 -7.50 -12.03
N GLY A 103 15.47 -8.12 -12.63
CA GLY A 103 15.55 -8.31 -14.08
C GLY A 103 15.94 -7.02 -14.80
N GLY A 104 15.49 -6.90 -16.05
CA GLY A 104 15.85 -5.81 -16.95
C GLY A 104 17.25 -5.93 -17.58
N PRO A 105 17.55 -5.12 -18.61
CA PRO A 105 18.85 -5.11 -19.27
C PRO A 105 19.96 -4.56 -18.36
N GLU A 106 21.19 -4.99 -18.63
CA GLU A 106 22.38 -4.37 -18.04
C GLU A 106 22.51 -2.90 -18.46
N HIS A 107 23.38 -2.14 -17.78
CA HIS A 107 23.65 -0.72 -18.06
C HIS A 107 22.50 0.24 -17.77
N TYR A 108 21.57 -0.13 -16.90
CA TYR A 108 20.57 0.77 -16.34
C TYR A 108 20.80 1.01 -14.85
N ARG A 109 20.57 2.25 -14.40
CA ARG A 109 20.62 2.64 -12.98
C ARG A 109 19.27 3.14 -12.52
N SER A 110 18.85 2.70 -11.34
CA SER A 110 17.64 3.19 -10.68
C SER A 110 17.86 4.52 -9.95
N SER A 111 16.85 5.38 -10.03
CA SER A 111 16.74 6.62 -9.25
C SER A 111 16.14 6.40 -7.85
N GLY A 112 15.73 5.17 -7.53
CA GLY A 112 14.97 4.86 -6.32
C GLY A 112 13.46 4.91 -6.55
N TRP A 113 12.70 4.67 -5.48
CA TRP A 113 11.23 4.69 -5.49
C TRP A 113 10.71 6.07 -5.11
N ASP A 114 9.81 6.63 -5.92
CA ASP A 114 8.96 7.79 -5.59
C ASP A 114 7.53 7.30 -5.36
N CYS A 115 7.02 7.41 -4.13
CA CYS A 115 5.67 6.99 -3.79
C CYS A 115 4.80 8.21 -3.46
N ARG A 116 3.58 8.23 -3.99
CA ARG A 116 2.59 9.28 -3.74
C ARG A 116 1.25 8.67 -3.38
N ASP A 117 0.47 9.39 -2.59
CA ASP A 117 -0.91 9.00 -2.30
C ASP A 117 -1.88 9.49 -3.39
N GLY A 118 -3.17 9.17 -3.25
CA GLY A 118 -4.22 9.61 -4.16
C GLY A 118 -4.46 11.12 -4.23
N ALA A 119 -3.93 11.90 -3.27
CA ALA A 119 -3.91 13.37 -3.32
C ALA A 119 -2.65 13.92 -4.02
N GLY A 120 -1.66 13.06 -4.28
CA GLY A 120 -0.37 13.42 -4.88
C GLY A 120 0.72 13.77 -3.86
N ASP A 121 0.41 13.68 -2.56
CA ASP A 121 1.34 13.95 -1.48
C ASP A 121 2.38 12.82 -1.38
N GLU A 122 3.61 13.18 -0.96
CA GLU A 122 4.71 12.21 -0.85
C GLU A 122 4.44 11.19 0.27
N VAL A 123 4.56 9.90 -0.08
CA VAL A 123 4.60 8.81 0.89
C VAL A 123 6.05 8.36 1.05
N PRO A 124 6.68 8.58 2.21
CA PRO A 124 8.11 8.40 2.36
C PRO A 124 8.53 6.93 2.24
N VAL A 125 9.50 6.66 1.37
CA VAL A 125 10.16 5.35 1.24
C VAL A 125 11.40 5.32 2.11
N ARG A 126 11.43 4.42 3.10
CA ARG A 126 12.59 4.24 4.00
C ARG A 126 13.18 2.86 3.80
N GLU A 127 14.46 2.82 3.46
CA GLU A 127 15.19 1.55 3.23
C GLU A 127 14.49 0.63 2.21
N GLY A 128 13.93 1.24 1.15
CA GLY A 128 13.17 0.53 0.12
C GLY A 128 11.80 0.02 0.58
N SER A 129 11.27 0.52 1.71
CA SER A 129 9.96 0.14 2.23
C SER A 129 9.00 1.32 2.33
N VAL A 130 7.74 1.09 1.98
CA VAL A 130 6.64 2.06 2.08
C VAL A 130 5.62 1.57 3.12
N ARG A 131 4.98 2.49 3.84
CA ARG A 131 3.93 2.17 4.81
C ARG A 131 2.56 2.60 4.29
N LEU A 132 1.65 1.64 4.14
CA LEU A 132 0.26 1.87 3.76
C LEU A 132 -0.61 2.02 5.00
N THR A 133 -1.41 3.08 5.05
CA THR A 133 -2.45 3.25 6.08
C THR A 133 -3.80 2.75 5.57
N ARG A 134 -4.79 2.62 6.47
CA ARG A 134 -6.17 2.32 6.06
C ARG A 134 -6.63 3.33 5.02
N ASP A 135 -7.35 2.85 4.00
CA ASP A 135 -7.92 3.64 2.91
C ASP A 135 -6.90 4.41 2.05
N ALA A 136 -5.60 4.19 2.24
CA ALA A 136 -4.60 4.83 1.43
C ALA A 136 -4.66 4.27 0.00
N ASP A 137 -4.66 5.15 -0.99
CA ASP A 137 -4.36 4.80 -2.38
C ASP A 137 -2.93 5.27 -2.66
N VAL A 138 -2.00 4.33 -2.85
CA VAL A 138 -0.57 4.64 -3.00
C VAL A 138 -0.06 4.16 -4.34
N ARG A 139 0.58 5.06 -5.10
CA ARG A 139 1.28 4.77 -6.34
C ARG A 139 2.78 4.99 -6.17
N CYS A 140 3.56 3.95 -6.36
CA CYS A 140 5.02 3.96 -6.29
C CYS A 140 5.62 3.79 -7.69
N VAL A 141 6.49 4.72 -8.08
CA VAL A 141 7.21 4.71 -9.35
C VAL A 141 8.67 4.39 -9.09
N ILE A 142 9.26 3.52 -9.88
CA ILE A 142 10.71 3.36 -9.98
C ILE A 142 11.17 3.68 -11.39
N THR A 143 12.08 4.66 -11.51
CA THR A 143 12.63 5.09 -12.80
C THR A 143 14.04 4.55 -12.97
N ASN A 144 14.31 3.87 -14.10
CA ASN A 144 15.66 3.52 -14.51
C ASN A 144 16.12 4.35 -15.69
N HIS A 145 17.37 4.80 -15.61
CA HIS A 145 18.05 5.54 -16.67
C HIS A 145 19.12 4.65 -17.28
N ASP A 146 19.24 4.66 -18.61
CA ASP A 146 20.41 4.07 -19.24
C ASP A 146 21.67 4.87 -18.87
N LEU A 147 22.77 4.15 -18.71
CA LEU A 147 24.06 4.75 -18.39
C LEU A 147 24.74 5.21 -19.69
N PRO A 148 25.50 6.33 -19.64
CA PRO A 148 26.30 6.74 -20.77
C PRO A 148 27.29 5.63 -21.17
N PRO A 149 27.67 5.54 -22.45
CA PRO A 149 28.68 4.58 -22.90
C PRO A 149 29.98 4.80 -22.10
N LYS A 150 30.66 3.70 -21.77
CA LYS A 150 31.95 3.78 -21.07
C LYS A 150 32.92 4.63 -21.91
N PRO A 151 33.64 5.59 -21.32
CA PRO A 151 34.66 6.33 -22.05
C PRO A 151 35.70 5.33 -22.58
N THR A 152 35.99 5.40 -23.88
CA THR A 152 37.07 4.61 -24.47
C THR A 152 38.42 5.18 -23.99
N PRO A 153 39.29 4.39 -23.35
CA PRO A 153 40.62 4.87 -23.01
C PRO A 153 41.36 5.25 -24.30
N THR A 154 41.94 6.46 -24.31
CA THR A 154 42.73 7.00 -25.43
C THR A 154 44.11 6.37 -25.49
#